data_AF-A0A2G4JEP2-F1
#
_entry.id   AF-A0A2G4JEP2-F1
#
_cell.length_a   1.000
_cell.length_b   1.000
_cell.length_c   1.000
_cell.angle_alpha   90.00
_cell.angle_beta   90.00
_cell.angle_gamma   90.00
#
_symmetry.space_group_name_H-M   'P 1'
#
loop_
_entity.id
_entity.type
_entity.pdbx_description
1 polymer ?
#
loop_
_entity_poly.entity_id
_entity_poly.type
_entity_poly.pdbx_seq_one_letter_code
_entity_poly.pdbx_strand_id
1 'polypeptide(L)'
;MIVHLLAMLLATFAGSQDPREVMAKAVDDFRAGRTEQSAAGFDQLAKLIPGQAPELWQRGIAQFYAGRFRDCRDMFISHRTVNPDDVENAAWHFLCVARAESPEAARTQILPVGPDARVPMREVYQMFQGRATPAQVLAVAGADLSAQFFGRLYVGFYLEATGDRVKGRESLAIAAQERFAKVGGYMHDVARVHMMVTK
;
A
#
# COMPACT_ATOMS: atom_id res chain seq x y z
N MET A 1 -55.44 14.33 -37.89
CA MET A 1 -53.99 14.59 -37.72
C MET A 1 -53.74 15.13 -36.32
N ILE A 2 -53.49 14.28 -35.31
CA ILE A 2 -52.71 14.67 -34.12
C ILE A 2 -51.99 13.40 -33.63
N VAL A 3 -50.73 13.25 -34.01
CA VAL A 3 -49.84 12.18 -33.53
C VAL A 3 -49.40 12.56 -32.11
N HIS A 4 -49.80 11.79 -31.11
CA HIS A 4 -49.26 11.92 -29.75
C HIS A 4 -47.95 11.12 -29.69
N LEU A 5 -46.85 11.85 -29.70
CA LEU A 5 -45.49 11.34 -29.60
C LEU A 5 -45.25 10.83 -28.18
N LEU A 6 -45.18 9.51 -28.02
CA LEU A 6 -44.82 8.85 -26.76
C LEU A 6 -43.29 8.96 -26.60
N ALA A 7 -42.81 9.81 -25.70
CA ALA A 7 -41.39 9.88 -25.35
C ALA A 7 -41.05 8.70 -24.44
N MET A 8 -40.45 7.65 -25.00
CA MET A 8 -39.78 6.60 -24.22
C MET A 8 -38.51 7.18 -23.60
N LEU A 9 -38.49 7.33 -22.28
CA LEU A 9 -37.25 7.44 -21.51
C LEU A 9 -36.48 6.12 -21.67
N LEU A 10 -35.43 6.13 -22.49
CA LEU A 10 -34.38 5.12 -22.44
C LEU A 10 -33.60 5.34 -21.15
N ALA A 11 -33.99 4.65 -20.08
CA ALA A 11 -33.12 4.43 -18.95
C ALA A 11 -31.94 3.58 -19.44
N THR A 12 -30.80 4.21 -19.66
CA THR A 12 -29.54 3.51 -19.86
C THR A 12 -29.24 2.76 -18.56
N PHE A 13 -29.49 1.44 -18.55
CA PHE A 13 -28.89 0.56 -17.56
C PHE A 13 -27.38 0.57 -17.81
N ALA A 14 -26.67 1.50 -17.16
CA ALA A 14 -25.26 1.34 -16.90
C ALA A 14 -25.14 0.09 -16.04
N GLY A 15 -24.86 -1.06 -16.67
CA GLY A 15 -24.63 -2.32 -15.96
C GLY A 15 -23.60 -2.07 -14.87
N SER A 16 -23.89 -2.50 -13.64
CA SER A 16 -22.93 -2.45 -12.55
C SER A 16 -21.65 -3.16 -13.00
N GLN A 17 -20.52 -2.46 -13.04
CA GLN A 17 -19.23 -3.05 -13.40
C GLN A 17 -18.89 -4.20 -12.44
N ASP A 18 -18.37 -5.32 -12.95
CA ASP A 18 -17.93 -6.45 -12.12
C ASP A 18 -16.80 -5.98 -11.20
N PRO A 19 -16.94 -6.05 -9.85
CA PRO A 19 -15.89 -5.68 -8.91
C PRO A 19 -14.53 -6.32 -9.22
N ARG A 20 -14.50 -7.54 -9.78
CA ARG A 20 -13.24 -8.22 -10.15
C ARG A 20 -12.53 -7.54 -11.31
N GLU A 21 -13.27 -7.04 -12.30
CA GLU A 21 -12.70 -6.31 -13.43
C GLU A 21 -12.14 -4.96 -12.98
N VAL A 22 -12.86 -4.27 -12.08
CA VAL A 22 -12.41 -2.99 -11.49
C VAL A 22 -11.14 -3.21 -10.67
N MET A 23 -11.08 -4.28 -9.87
CA MET A 23 -9.89 -4.68 -9.12
C MET A 23 -8.70 -4.94 -10.04
N ALA A 24 -8.87 -5.79 -11.06
CA ALA A 24 -7.81 -6.14 -12.00
C ALA A 24 -7.24 -4.89 -12.70
N LYS A 25 -8.13 -4.01 -13.16
CA LYS A 25 -7.73 -2.75 -13.78
C LYS A 25 -6.96 -1.83 -12.82
N ALA A 26 -7.41 -1.70 -11.57
CA ALA A 26 -6.73 -0.86 -10.57
C ALA A 26 -5.31 -1.37 -10.24
N VAL A 27 -5.14 -2.70 -10.20
CA VAL A 27 -3.84 -3.35 -10.03
C VAL A 27 -2.94 -3.14 -11.26
N ASP A 28 -3.47 -3.28 -12.48
CA ASP A 28 -2.70 -3.07 -13.71
C ASP A 28 -2.30 -1.59 -13.90
N ASP A 29 -3.16 -0.67 -13.50
CA ASP A 29 -2.82 0.76 -13.44
C ASP A 29 -1.69 1.00 -12.43
N PHE A 30 -1.72 0.36 -11.25
CA PHE A 30 -0.65 0.49 -10.27
C PHE A 30 0.69 0.01 -10.84
N ARG A 31 0.72 -1.22 -11.38
CA ARG A 31 1.92 -1.85 -11.97
C ARG A 31 2.55 -1.03 -13.09
N ALA A 32 1.74 -0.26 -13.82
CA ALA A 32 2.19 0.62 -14.87
C ALA A 32 2.59 2.03 -14.39
N GLY A 33 2.63 2.28 -13.09
CA GLY A 33 2.97 3.58 -12.51
C GLY A 33 1.87 4.64 -12.67
N ARG A 34 0.66 4.25 -13.09
CA ARG A 34 -0.52 5.12 -13.22
C ARG A 34 -1.22 5.24 -11.87
N THR A 35 -0.55 5.86 -10.91
CA THR A 35 -0.90 5.80 -9.49
C THR A 35 -2.21 6.51 -9.17
N GLU A 36 -2.50 7.64 -9.84
CA GLU A 36 -3.79 8.35 -9.71
C GLU A 36 -4.97 7.50 -10.23
N GLN A 37 -4.79 6.87 -11.39
CA GLN A 37 -5.81 6.01 -12.00
C GLN A 37 -6.06 4.77 -11.15
N SER A 38 -5.00 4.16 -10.62
CA SER A 38 -5.10 3.04 -9.69
C SER A 38 -5.89 3.42 -8.44
N ALA A 39 -5.55 4.55 -7.80
CA ALA A 39 -6.24 5.01 -6.61
C ALA A 39 -7.73 5.29 -6.88
N ALA A 40 -8.06 5.89 -8.03
CA ALA A 40 -9.44 6.11 -8.45
C ALA A 40 -10.19 4.79 -8.70
N GLY A 41 -9.55 3.79 -9.31
CA GLY A 41 -10.12 2.46 -9.52
C GLY A 41 -10.42 1.75 -8.20
N PHE A 42 -9.50 1.82 -7.23
CA PHE A 42 -9.74 1.28 -5.89
C PHE A 42 -10.84 2.03 -5.12
N ASP A 43 -10.94 3.36 -5.26
CA ASP A 43 -12.05 4.13 -4.68
C ASP A 43 -13.40 3.72 -5.29
N GLN A 44 -13.43 3.45 -6.59
CA GLN A 44 -14.61 2.94 -7.25
C GLN A 44 -14.97 1.54 -6.73
N LEU A 45 -13.98 0.66 -6.61
CA LEU A 45 -14.18 -0.67 -6.06
C LEU A 45 -14.76 -0.62 -4.65
N ALA A 46 -14.22 0.24 -3.78
CA ALA A 46 -14.74 0.44 -2.41
C ALA A 46 -16.21 0.90 -2.38
N LYS A 47 -16.68 1.64 -3.40
CA LYS A 47 -18.10 2.03 -3.53
C LYS A 47 -18.98 0.87 -4.01
N LEU A 48 -18.45 -0.02 -4.85
CA LEU A 48 -19.17 -1.20 -5.35
C LEU A 48 -19.33 -2.28 -4.28
N ILE A 49 -18.33 -2.44 -3.41
CA ILE A 49 -18.30 -3.46 -2.35
C ILE A 49 -18.01 -2.83 -0.97
N PRO A 50 -18.90 -1.97 -0.44
CA PRO A 50 -18.64 -1.19 0.77
C PRO A 50 -18.33 -2.05 2.01
N GLY A 51 -18.90 -3.27 2.11
CA GLY A 51 -18.60 -4.20 3.20
C GLY A 51 -17.19 -4.77 3.18
N GLN A 52 -16.55 -4.83 2.02
CA GLN A 52 -15.16 -5.30 1.84
C GLN A 52 -14.18 -4.12 1.70
N ALA A 53 -14.65 -2.87 1.72
CA ALA A 53 -13.78 -1.70 1.57
C ALA A 53 -12.59 -1.71 2.56
N PRO A 54 -12.74 -2.12 3.85
CA PRO A 54 -11.61 -2.26 4.76
C PRO A 54 -10.57 -3.30 4.33
N GLU A 55 -10.93 -4.31 3.53
CA GLU A 55 -10.01 -5.38 3.08
C GLU A 55 -9.09 -4.91 1.93
N LEU A 56 -9.41 -3.79 1.27
CA LEU A 56 -8.71 -3.28 0.09
C LEU A 56 -7.42 -2.52 0.45
N TRP A 57 -6.50 -3.12 1.20
CA TRP A 57 -5.24 -2.47 1.62
C TRP A 57 -4.41 -1.92 0.44
N GLN A 58 -4.52 -2.50 -0.75
CA GLN A 58 -3.88 -1.99 -1.97
C GLN A 58 -4.34 -0.56 -2.31
N ARG A 59 -5.58 -0.20 -1.94
CA ARG A 59 -6.12 1.15 -2.06
C ARG A 59 -5.28 2.15 -1.29
N GLY A 60 -4.89 1.82 -0.06
CA GLY A 60 -4.06 2.70 0.77
C GLY A 60 -2.68 2.93 0.14
N ILE A 61 -2.08 1.87 -0.41
CA ILE A 61 -0.81 1.96 -1.14
C ILE A 61 -0.96 2.82 -2.41
N ALA A 62 -2.00 2.59 -3.21
CA ALA A 62 -2.26 3.40 -4.40
C ALA A 62 -2.47 4.88 -4.04
N GLN A 63 -3.20 5.16 -2.97
CA GLN A 63 -3.41 6.51 -2.42
C GLN A 63 -2.10 7.17 -2.00
N PHE A 64 -1.19 6.44 -1.34
CA PHE A 64 0.13 6.95 -0.99
C PHE A 64 0.91 7.41 -2.23
N TYR A 65 0.97 6.58 -3.26
CA TYR A 65 1.67 6.94 -4.50
C TYR A 65 0.95 7.99 -5.35
N ALA A 66 -0.36 8.17 -5.16
CA ALA A 66 -1.12 9.28 -5.73
C ALA A 66 -1.01 10.58 -4.89
N GLY A 67 -0.19 10.61 -3.83
CA GLY A 67 -0.04 11.78 -2.97
C GLY A 67 -1.20 12.05 -2.01
N ARG A 68 -2.16 11.13 -1.91
CA ARG A 68 -3.36 11.26 -1.07
C ARG A 68 -3.10 10.70 0.33
N PHE A 69 -2.15 11.31 1.03
CA PHE A 69 -1.60 10.75 2.27
C PHE A 69 -2.62 10.67 3.43
N ARG A 70 -3.56 11.60 3.51
CA ARG A 70 -4.64 11.54 4.53
C ARG A 70 -5.61 10.40 4.26
N ASP A 71 -6.05 10.23 3.02
CA ASP A 71 -6.89 9.10 2.62
C ASP A 71 -6.18 7.77 2.87
N CYS A 72 -4.88 7.70 2.55
CA CYS A 72 -4.07 6.52 2.83
C CYS A 72 -4.05 6.20 4.34
N ARG A 73 -3.77 7.20 5.19
CA ARG A 73 -3.78 7.04 6.64
C ARG A 73 -5.12 6.45 7.11
N ASP A 74 -6.22 7.04 6.68
CA ASP A 74 -7.57 6.61 7.07
C ASP A 74 -7.89 5.19 6.56
N MET A 75 -7.38 4.83 5.37
CA MET A 75 -7.50 3.47 4.83
C MET A 75 -6.78 2.43 5.72
N PHE A 76 -5.57 2.69 6.22
CA PHE A 76 -4.85 1.76 7.10
C PHE A 76 -5.37 1.76 8.55
N ILE A 77 -6.05 2.83 8.99
CA ILE A 77 -6.85 2.80 10.24
C ILE A 77 -8.02 1.83 10.06
N SER A 78 -8.72 1.90 8.92
CA SER A 78 -9.83 1.01 8.59
C SER A 78 -9.39 -0.45 8.45
N HIS A 79 -8.32 -0.71 7.68
CA HIS A 79 -7.81 -2.06 7.43
C HIS A 79 -7.35 -2.79 8.69
N ARG A 80 -6.84 -2.07 9.69
CA ARG A 80 -6.49 -2.64 10.99
C ARG A 80 -7.65 -3.41 11.64
N THR A 81 -8.90 -3.05 11.37
CA THR A 81 -10.08 -3.76 11.91
C THR A 81 -10.26 -5.16 11.31
N VAL A 82 -9.67 -5.42 10.14
CA VAL A 82 -9.67 -6.72 9.45
C VAL A 82 -8.51 -7.58 9.91
N ASN A 83 -7.30 -7.01 9.97
CA ASN A 83 -6.08 -7.73 10.35
C ASN A 83 -5.24 -6.92 11.36
N PRO A 84 -5.54 -7.02 12.66
CA PRO A 84 -4.89 -6.22 13.71
C PRO A 84 -3.44 -6.65 14.00
N ASP A 85 -3.01 -7.82 13.51
CA ASP A 85 -1.67 -8.37 13.72
C ASP A 85 -0.71 -8.04 12.58
N ASP A 86 -1.19 -7.38 11.52
CA ASP A 86 -0.35 -7.04 10.36
C ASP A 86 0.58 -5.86 10.66
N VAL A 87 1.88 -6.14 10.73
CA VAL A 87 2.92 -5.11 10.84
C VAL A 87 2.96 -4.22 9.60
N GLU A 88 2.65 -4.76 8.41
CA GLU A 88 2.69 -4.01 7.16
C GLU A 88 1.63 -2.88 7.18
N ASN A 89 0.42 -3.15 7.70
CA ASN A 89 -0.60 -2.14 7.94
C ASN A 89 -0.08 -0.97 8.81
N ALA A 90 0.59 -1.26 9.93
CA ALA A 90 1.15 -0.22 10.79
C ALA A 90 2.31 0.54 10.14
N ALA A 91 3.16 -0.16 9.36
CA ALA A 91 4.24 0.47 8.60
C ALA A 91 3.68 1.41 7.54
N TRP A 92 2.69 1.00 6.76
CA TRP A 92 2.06 1.86 5.76
C TRP A 92 1.31 3.04 6.37
N HIS A 93 0.61 2.85 7.49
CA HIS A 93 0.04 3.96 8.25
C HIS A 93 1.13 4.97 8.63
N PHE A 94 2.27 4.51 9.17
CA PHE A 94 3.40 5.38 9.48
C PHE A 94 3.87 6.15 8.25
N LEU A 95 4.06 5.49 7.11
CA LEU A 95 4.52 6.14 5.88
C LEU A 95 3.56 7.25 5.42
N CYS A 96 2.25 7.00 5.53
CA CYS A 96 1.22 7.96 5.15
C CYS A 96 1.18 9.17 6.10
N VAL A 97 1.27 8.96 7.42
CA VAL A 97 1.40 10.07 8.38
C VAL A 97 2.72 10.83 8.17
N ALA A 98 3.83 10.14 7.93
CA ALA A 98 5.14 10.77 7.75
C ALA A 98 5.16 11.72 6.54
N ARG A 99 4.44 11.37 5.47
CA ARG A 99 4.29 12.21 4.28
C ARG A 99 3.25 13.30 4.41
N ALA A 100 2.21 13.09 5.22
CA ALA A 100 1.17 14.10 5.47
C ALA A 100 1.60 15.16 6.50
N GLU A 101 2.45 14.77 7.46
CA GLU A 101 2.77 15.54 8.65
C GLU A 101 4.30 15.53 8.89
N SER A 102 4.82 14.53 9.60
CA SER A 102 6.26 14.32 9.79
C SER A 102 6.56 12.90 10.33
N PRO A 103 7.81 12.42 10.23
CA PRO A 103 8.22 11.13 10.81
C PRO A 103 8.02 11.04 12.33
N GLU A 104 8.18 12.16 13.04
CA GLU A 104 7.97 12.25 14.49
C GLU A 104 6.49 12.10 14.84
N ALA A 105 5.61 12.75 14.07
CA ALA A 105 4.16 12.59 14.19
C ALA A 105 3.75 11.13 13.90
N ALA A 106 4.31 10.54 12.85
CA ALA A 106 4.05 9.15 12.48
C ALA A 106 4.46 8.16 13.57
N ARG A 107 5.58 8.40 14.25
CA ARG A 107 6.03 7.56 15.37
C ARG A 107 5.08 7.65 16.57
N THR A 108 4.60 8.85 16.88
CA THR A 108 3.67 9.08 17.98
C THR A 108 2.30 8.43 17.72
N GLN A 109 1.89 8.39 16.45
CA GLN A 109 0.60 7.85 16.00
C GLN A 109 0.69 6.40 15.49
N ILE A 110 1.82 5.70 15.70
CA ILE A 110 1.99 4.36 15.14
C ILE A 110 0.90 3.42 15.63
N LEU A 111 0.27 2.68 14.71
CA LEU A 111 -0.82 1.78 15.06
C LEU A 111 -0.30 0.62 15.93
N PRO A 112 -1.07 0.18 16.95
CA PRO A 112 -0.74 -1.00 17.72
C PRO A 112 -0.97 -2.26 16.88
N VAL A 113 -0.02 -3.19 16.96
CA VAL A 113 -0.04 -4.47 16.24
C VAL A 113 0.03 -5.61 17.26
N GLY A 114 -0.74 -6.68 17.03
CA GLY A 114 -0.57 -7.93 17.78
C GLY A 114 0.60 -8.77 17.29
N PRO A 115 0.63 -10.08 17.59
CA PRO A 115 1.77 -10.94 17.27
C PRO A 115 1.83 -11.31 15.78
N ASP A 116 2.82 -10.79 15.07
CA ASP A 116 3.16 -11.22 13.70
C ASP A 116 4.31 -12.24 13.72
N ALA A 117 4.03 -13.47 13.26
CA ALA A 117 5.01 -14.56 13.26
C ALA A 117 5.98 -14.50 12.07
N ARG A 118 5.74 -13.65 11.07
CA ARG A 118 6.59 -13.53 9.89
C ARG A 118 7.93 -12.89 10.26
N VAL A 119 9.01 -13.40 9.67
CA VAL A 119 10.34 -12.81 9.83
C VAL A 119 10.59 -11.84 8.67
N PRO A 120 11.06 -10.58 8.89
CA PRO A 120 11.48 -9.95 10.15
C PRO A 120 10.46 -8.94 10.71
N MET A 121 9.15 -9.26 10.73
CA MET A 121 8.10 -8.26 11.00
C MET A 121 8.19 -7.66 12.40
N ARG A 122 8.59 -8.45 13.41
CA ARG A 122 8.82 -7.93 14.76
C ARG A 122 9.86 -6.80 14.78
N GLU A 123 11.00 -7.01 14.12
CA GLU A 123 12.08 -6.02 14.05
C GLU A 123 11.68 -4.83 13.17
N VAL A 124 10.92 -5.05 12.09
CA VAL A 124 10.34 -3.96 11.28
C VAL A 124 9.47 -3.07 12.14
N TYR A 125 8.55 -3.64 12.93
CA TYR A 125 7.69 -2.87 13.81
C TYR A 125 8.49 -2.08 14.84
N GLN A 126 9.45 -2.73 15.50
CA GLN A 126 10.35 -2.08 16.45
C GLN A 126 11.16 -0.94 15.80
N MET A 127 11.59 -1.08 14.55
CA MET A 127 12.30 -0.04 13.81
C MET A 127 11.42 1.20 13.60
N PHE A 128 10.17 1.02 13.15
CA PHE A 128 9.23 2.14 13.01
C PHE A 128 8.87 2.80 14.37
N GLN A 129 8.91 2.04 15.47
CA GLN A 129 8.81 2.57 16.84
C GLN A 129 10.09 3.30 17.32
N GLY A 130 11.20 3.24 16.58
CA GLY A 130 12.49 3.78 17.00
C GLY A 130 13.25 2.92 18.02
N ARG A 131 12.92 1.63 18.14
CA ARG A 131 13.51 0.66 19.08
C ARG A 131 14.46 -0.35 18.43
N ALA A 132 14.51 -0.40 17.10
CA ALA A 132 15.45 -1.22 16.34
C ALA A 132 16.05 -0.41 15.19
N THR A 133 17.21 -0.87 14.70
CA THR A 133 17.94 -0.27 13.60
C THR A 133 17.71 -1.05 12.30
N PRO A 134 17.88 -0.42 11.12
CA PRO A 134 17.89 -1.12 9.84
C PRO A 134 18.83 -2.33 9.79
N ALA A 135 20.00 -2.24 10.42
CA ALA A 135 20.96 -3.34 10.46
C ALA A 135 20.43 -4.55 11.24
N GLN A 136 19.69 -4.34 12.35
CA GLN A 136 19.07 -5.41 13.11
C GLN A 136 17.97 -6.12 12.31
N VAL A 137 17.14 -5.37 11.58
CA VAL A 137 16.12 -5.95 10.68
C VAL A 137 16.78 -6.86 9.63
N LEU A 138 17.83 -6.37 8.96
CA LEU A 138 18.52 -7.13 7.92
C LEU A 138 19.31 -8.33 8.47
N ALA A 139 19.86 -8.22 9.68
CA ALA A 139 20.53 -9.34 10.33
C ALA A 139 19.58 -10.50 10.63
N VAL A 140 18.38 -10.20 11.14
CA VAL A 140 17.34 -11.21 11.42
C VAL A 140 16.77 -11.81 10.13
N ALA A 141 16.64 -11.03 9.06
CA ALA A 141 16.23 -11.55 7.77
C ALA A 141 17.15 -12.67 7.24
N GLY A 142 18.45 -12.58 7.53
CA GLY A 142 19.42 -13.63 7.23
C GLY A 142 19.45 -14.01 5.74
N ALA A 143 19.44 -15.31 5.47
CA ALA A 143 19.52 -15.86 4.11
C ALA A 143 18.16 -16.27 3.52
N ASP A 144 17.07 -16.19 4.29
CA ASP A 144 15.73 -16.51 3.76
C ASP A 144 15.31 -15.46 2.72
N LEU A 145 14.76 -15.90 1.59
CA LEU A 145 14.49 -15.02 0.47
C LEU A 145 13.30 -14.09 0.74
N SER A 146 12.27 -14.58 1.43
CA SER A 146 11.09 -13.79 1.79
C SER A 146 11.45 -12.77 2.86
N ALA A 147 12.17 -13.19 3.90
CA ALA A 147 12.62 -12.31 4.96
C ALA A 147 13.59 -11.23 4.45
N GLN A 148 14.49 -11.58 3.51
CA GLN A 148 15.33 -10.60 2.82
C GLN A 148 14.52 -9.59 2.03
N PHE A 149 13.51 -10.03 1.27
CA PHE A 149 12.64 -9.14 0.51
C PHE A 149 11.95 -8.13 1.43
N PHE A 150 11.20 -8.60 2.42
CA PHE A 150 10.43 -7.73 3.31
C PHE A 150 11.33 -6.86 4.20
N GLY A 151 12.45 -7.42 4.69
CA GLY A 151 13.44 -6.65 5.43
C GLY A 151 14.00 -5.49 4.60
N ARG A 152 14.38 -5.73 3.35
CA ARG A 152 14.89 -4.68 2.44
C ARG A 152 13.82 -3.66 2.08
N LEU A 153 12.61 -4.11 1.81
CA LEU A 153 11.48 -3.26 1.48
C LEU A 153 11.21 -2.25 2.60
N TYR A 154 11.00 -2.73 3.82
CA TYR A 154 10.63 -1.87 4.95
C TYR A 154 11.79 -1.06 5.51
N VAL A 155 13.02 -1.57 5.46
CA VAL A 155 14.23 -0.75 5.73
C VAL A 155 14.31 0.41 4.74
N GLY A 156 14.06 0.13 3.47
CA GLY A 156 14.11 1.13 2.42
C GLY A 156 13.10 2.25 2.64
N PHE A 157 11.84 1.89 2.86
CA PHE A 157 10.79 2.86 3.17
C PHE A 157 11.04 3.65 4.45
N TYR A 158 11.49 2.98 5.51
CA TYR A 158 11.84 3.65 6.77
C TYR A 158 12.92 4.71 6.54
N LEU A 159 14.03 4.34 5.90
CA LEU A 159 15.15 5.24 5.64
C LEU A 159 14.75 6.46 4.81
N GLU A 160 13.97 6.27 3.74
CA GLU A 160 13.46 7.39 2.95
C GLU A 160 12.54 8.30 3.77
N ALA A 161 11.63 7.72 4.57
CA ALA A 161 10.71 8.48 5.41
C ALA A 161 11.44 9.26 6.50
N THR A 162 12.52 8.74 7.06
CA THR A 162 13.30 9.38 8.13
C THR A 162 14.51 10.20 7.64
N GLY A 163 14.66 10.38 6.32
CA GLY A 163 15.60 11.34 5.73
C GLY A 163 16.88 10.78 5.10
N ASP A 164 17.20 9.49 5.24
CA ASP A 164 18.34 8.85 4.54
C ASP A 164 17.87 8.28 3.19
N ARG A 165 17.51 9.19 2.28
CA ARG A 165 16.93 8.84 0.96
C ARG A 165 17.86 7.97 0.11
N VAL A 166 19.17 8.18 0.20
CA VAL A 166 20.16 7.45 -0.61
C VAL A 166 20.16 5.97 -0.24
N LYS A 167 20.36 5.64 1.06
CA LYS A 167 20.35 4.25 1.50
C LYS A 167 18.95 3.62 1.42
N GLY A 168 17.91 4.42 1.63
CA GLY A 168 16.53 3.99 1.44
C GLY A 168 16.30 3.50 0.01
N ARG A 169 16.69 4.31 -0.98
CA ARG A 169 16.58 3.97 -2.40
C ARG A 169 17.44 2.76 -2.77
N GLU A 170 18.66 2.64 -2.25
CA GLU A 170 19.51 1.46 -2.47
C GLU A 170 18.83 0.17 -1.98
N SER A 171 18.22 0.20 -0.78
CA SER A 171 17.51 -0.96 -0.24
C SER A 171 16.27 -1.32 -1.06
N LEU A 172 15.50 -0.32 -1.51
CA LEU A 172 14.32 -0.52 -2.37
C LEU A 172 14.70 -1.04 -3.77
N ALA A 173 15.81 -0.56 -4.33
CA ALA A 173 16.34 -1.06 -5.59
C ALA A 173 16.71 -2.55 -5.50
N ILE A 174 17.26 -3.00 -4.36
CA ILE A 174 17.49 -4.42 -4.09
C ILE A 174 16.16 -5.17 -4.00
N ALA A 175 15.18 -4.65 -3.24
CA ALA A 175 13.87 -5.28 -3.09
C ALA A 175 13.11 -5.40 -4.43
N ALA A 176 13.35 -4.49 -5.37
CA ALA A 176 12.74 -4.49 -6.70
C ALA A 176 13.36 -5.50 -7.69
N GLN A 177 14.44 -6.19 -7.33
CA GLN A 177 15.09 -7.18 -8.21
C GLN A 177 14.17 -8.38 -8.49
N GLU A 178 14.25 -8.92 -9.71
CA GLU A 178 13.37 -10.00 -10.19
C GLU A 178 13.42 -11.27 -9.32
N ARG A 179 14.56 -11.55 -8.68
CA ARG A 179 14.71 -12.69 -7.76
C ARG A 179 13.67 -12.69 -6.62
N PHE A 180 13.09 -11.54 -6.28
CA PHE A 180 12.09 -11.43 -5.23
C PHE A 180 10.64 -11.49 -5.72
N ALA A 181 10.38 -11.52 -7.03
CA ALA A 181 9.03 -11.46 -7.60
C ALA A 181 8.10 -12.52 -7.01
N LYS A 182 8.58 -13.78 -6.94
CA LYS A 182 7.79 -14.90 -6.40
C LYS A 182 7.45 -14.75 -4.91
N VAL A 183 8.37 -14.23 -4.10
CA VAL A 183 8.20 -14.14 -2.63
C VAL A 183 7.52 -12.85 -2.19
N GLY A 184 7.62 -11.78 -2.99
CA GLY A 184 7.03 -10.48 -2.67
C GLY A 184 5.64 -10.25 -3.24
N GLY A 185 5.26 -10.93 -4.33
CA GLY A 185 3.94 -10.78 -4.94
C GLY A 185 3.61 -9.32 -5.24
N TYR A 186 2.43 -8.85 -4.81
CA TYR A 186 2.05 -7.44 -4.98
C TYR A 186 3.03 -6.46 -4.33
N MET A 187 3.66 -6.82 -3.21
CA MET A 187 4.65 -5.94 -2.57
C MET A 187 5.94 -5.82 -3.40
N HIS A 188 6.26 -6.81 -4.25
CA HIS A 188 7.33 -6.66 -5.24
C HIS A 188 6.94 -5.67 -6.33
N ASP A 189 5.68 -5.68 -6.78
CA ASP A 189 5.15 -4.64 -7.67
C ASP A 189 5.30 -3.26 -7.04
N VAL A 190 5.00 -3.10 -5.74
CA VAL A 190 5.24 -1.86 -4.98
C VAL A 190 6.70 -1.43 -5.06
N ALA A 191 7.65 -2.32 -4.79
CA ALA A 191 9.09 -1.99 -4.87
C ALA A 191 9.48 -1.50 -6.28
N ARG A 192 8.98 -2.17 -7.33
CA ARG A 192 9.23 -1.78 -8.73
C ARG A 192 8.59 -0.44 -9.09
N VAL A 193 7.33 -0.24 -8.71
CA VAL A 193 6.60 1.02 -8.95
C VAL A 193 7.28 2.16 -8.20
N HIS A 194 7.75 1.94 -6.98
CA HIS A 194 8.52 2.94 -6.23
C HIS A 194 9.72 3.44 -7.03
N MET A 195 10.51 2.52 -7.60
CA MET A 195 11.67 2.87 -8.41
C MET A 195 11.31 3.60 -9.71
N MET A 196 10.11 3.36 -10.23
CA MET A 196 9.59 3.99 -11.45
C MET A 196 9.13 5.43 -11.20
N VAL A 197 8.39 5.67 -10.12
CA VAL A 197 7.64 6.94 -9.92
C VAL A 197 8.30 7.89 -8.92
N THR A 198 9.29 7.44 -8.15
CA THR A 198 10.02 8.27 -7.20
C THR A 198 11.46 8.52 -7.64
N LYS A 199 11.96 9.73 -7.39
CA LYS A 199 13.34 10.15 -7.69
C LYS A 199 14.17 10.26 -6.41
#